data_AF-A0A965CPU2-F1
#
_entry.id   AF-A0A965CPU2-F1
#
_cell.length_a   1.000
_cell.length_b   1.000
_cell.length_c   1.000
_cell.angle_alpha   90.00
_cell.angle_beta   90.00
_cell.angle_gamma   90.00
#
_symmetry.space_group_name_H-M   'P 1'
#
loop_
_entity.id
_entity.type
_entity.pdbx_description
1 polymer ?
#
loop_
_entity_poly.entity_id
_entity_poly.type
_entity_poly.pdbx_seq_one_letter_code
_entity_poly.pdbx_strand_id
1 'polypeptide(L)'
;VVEMNVINHYIGMDPMDLGAFDVRRMVPFVYFVFSLFILVFLFYGGPGWWLLGLIPALIPWYYLGFYSYWLYWFGHNLHEYGAFKVKPFMPTVLGDGKVAQFTTHSYPFAGFYVLLGVFLLLGLAVLVKRRALREKEQAGF
;
A
#
# COMPACT_ATOMS: atom_id res chain seq x y z
N VAL A 1 -15.67 0.71 -13.45
CA VAL A 1 -16.17 0.11 -12.18
C VAL A 1 -17.47 -0.65 -12.41
N VAL A 2 -18.49 -0.03 -13.02
CA VAL A 2 -19.80 -0.65 -13.29
C VAL A 2 -19.69 -1.99 -14.03
N GLU A 3 -18.98 -2.06 -15.16
CA GLU A 3 -18.82 -3.30 -15.94
C GLU A 3 -18.13 -4.42 -15.15
N MET A 4 -17.12 -4.07 -14.36
CA MET A 4 -16.42 -5.04 -13.50
C MET A 4 -17.34 -5.55 -12.39
N ASN A 5 -18.18 -4.69 -11.79
CA ASN A 5 -19.16 -5.13 -10.79
C ASN A 5 -20.20 -6.09 -11.38
N VAL A 6 -20.58 -5.90 -12.65
CA VAL A 6 -21.45 -6.86 -13.37
C VAL A 6 -20.77 -8.22 -13.47
N ILE A 7 -19.50 -8.26 -13.86
CA ILE A 7 -18.72 -9.51 -13.94
C ILE A 7 -18.58 -10.16 -12.55
N ASN A 8 -18.22 -9.37 -11.53
CA ASN A 8 -18.09 -9.85 -10.16
C ASN A 8 -19.38 -10.52 -9.67
N HIS A 9 -20.54 -9.92 -9.94
CA HIS A 9 -21.83 -10.50 -9.59
C HIS A 9 -22.03 -11.89 -10.20
N TYR A 10 -21.67 -12.09 -11.49
CA TYR A 10 -21.83 -13.39 -12.16
C TYR A 10 -20.90 -14.49 -11.62
N ILE A 11 -19.73 -14.14 -11.11
CA ILE A 11 -18.78 -15.11 -10.53
C ILE A 11 -18.90 -15.23 -9.00
N GLY A 12 -19.88 -14.54 -8.39
CA GLY A 12 -20.11 -14.55 -6.95
C GLY A 12 -19.08 -13.74 -6.16
N MET A 13 -18.34 -12.84 -6.80
CA MET A 13 -17.39 -11.94 -6.14
C MET A 13 -18.11 -10.68 -5.63
N ASP A 14 -17.66 -10.14 -4.51
CA ASP A 14 -18.16 -8.88 -3.99
C ASP A 14 -17.91 -7.71 -4.97
N PRO A 15 -18.80 -6.70 -5.01
CA PRO A 15 -18.57 -5.49 -5.79
C PRO A 15 -17.32 -4.74 -5.30
N MET A 16 -16.60 -4.11 -6.23
CA MET A 16 -15.32 -3.43 -5.93
C MET A 16 -15.47 -2.28 -4.92
N ASP A 17 -16.68 -1.72 -4.80
CA ASP A 17 -16.97 -0.62 -3.88
C ASP A 17 -16.93 -1.06 -2.41
N LEU A 18 -17.13 -2.36 -2.12
CA LEU A 18 -16.99 -2.91 -0.77
C LEU A 18 -15.54 -3.18 -0.37
N GLY A 19 -14.64 -3.29 -1.36
CA GLY A 19 -13.25 -3.62 -1.12
C GLY A 19 -12.56 -2.59 -0.24
N ALA A 20 -12.02 -3.01 0.90
CA ALA A 20 -11.26 -2.14 1.78
C ALA A 20 -12.01 -0.87 2.23
N PHE A 21 -13.35 -0.89 2.34
CA PHE A 21 -14.15 0.30 2.63
C PHE A 21 -13.65 1.06 3.87
N ASP A 22 -13.56 0.38 5.02
CA ASP A 22 -13.10 0.98 6.27
C ASP A 22 -11.62 1.41 6.20
N VAL A 23 -10.79 0.58 5.57
CA VAL A 23 -9.36 0.87 5.39
C VAL A 23 -9.19 2.16 4.57
N ARG A 24 -9.88 2.30 3.43
CA ARG A 24 -9.83 3.51 2.58
C ARG A 24 -10.28 4.75 3.33
N ARG A 25 -11.26 4.63 4.24
CA ARG A 25 -11.70 5.74 5.09
C ARG A 25 -10.65 6.14 6.14
N MET A 26 -9.85 5.19 6.60
CA MET A 26 -8.76 5.45 7.56
C MET A 26 -7.50 6.02 6.90
N VAL A 27 -7.29 5.79 5.60
CA VAL A 27 -6.07 6.21 4.87
C VAL A 27 -5.70 7.70 5.08
N PRO A 28 -6.62 8.68 5.00
CA PRO A 28 -6.28 10.08 5.26
C PRO A 28 -5.70 10.33 6.66
N PHE A 29 -6.21 9.62 7.68
CA PHE A 29 -5.72 9.74 9.05
C PHE A 29 -4.33 9.11 9.19
N VAL A 30 -4.07 8.00 8.50
CA VAL A 30 -2.72 7.39 8.44
C VAL A 30 -1.71 8.36 7.83
N TYR A 31 -2.05 9.01 6.71
CA TYR A 31 -1.19 10.01 6.09
C TYR A 31 -0.97 11.24 6.97
N PHE A 32 -1.99 11.66 7.73
CA PHE A 32 -1.85 12.73 8.71
C PHE A 32 -0.84 12.35 9.81
N VAL A 33 -0.98 11.15 10.40
CA VAL A 33 -0.03 10.64 11.42
C VAL A 33 1.39 10.51 10.85
N PHE A 34 1.54 10.03 9.62
CA PHE A 34 2.84 9.94 8.96
C PHE A 34 3.47 11.31 8.68
N SER A 35 2.64 12.30 8.37
CA SER A 35 3.11 13.68 8.24
C SER A 35 3.60 14.23 9.58
N LEU A 36 2.92 13.93 10.69
CA LEU A 36 3.41 14.25 12.04
C LEU A 36 4.74 13.54 12.34
N PHE A 37 4.89 12.28 11.95
CA PHE A 37 6.17 11.56 12.10
C PHE A 37 7.29 12.26 11.35
N ILE A 38 7.05 12.70 10.12
CA ILE A 38 8.04 13.46 9.33
C ILE A 38 8.37 14.79 10.01
N LEU A 39 7.38 15.51 10.54
CA LEU A 39 7.63 16.77 11.26
C LEU A 39 8.49 16.56 12.50
N VAL A 40 8.18 15.56 13.32
CA VAL A 40 8.99 15.22 14.51
C VAL A 40 10.37 14.73 14.07
N PHE A 41 10.46 13.97 12.98
CA PHE A 41 11.71 13.49 12.40
C PHE A 41 12.65 14.62 12.03
N LEU A 42 12.18 15.83 11.67
CA LEU A 42 13.09 16.93 11.36
C LEU A 42 13.88 17.38 12.60
N PHE A 43 13.23 17.50 13.74
CA PHE A 43 13.82 18.12 14.94
C PHE A 43 14.32 17.12 15.99
N TYR A 44 13.74 15.93 16.06
CA TYR A 44 14.07 14.94 17.08
C TYR A 44 15.33 14.14 16.73
N GLY A 45 16.29 14.04 17.67
CA GLY A 45 17.54 13.29 17.52
C GLY A 45 17.78 12.22 18.58
N GLY A 46 16.80 11.95 19.44
CA GLY A 46 16.93 10.99 20.54
C GLY A 46 16.77 9.51 20.10
N PRO A 47 16.69 8.57 21.06
CA PRO A 47 16.51 7.15 20.75
C PRO A 47 15.33 6.91 19.81
N GLY A 48 15.53 6.07 18.80
CA GLY A 48 14.48 5.70 17.84
C GLY A 48 14.15 6.75 16.78
N TRP A 49 14.89 7.86 16.66
CA TRP A 49 14.63 8.92 15.67
C TRP A 49 14.48 8.41 14.23
N TRP A 50 15.20 7.35 13.86
CA TRP A 50 15.20 6.76 12.52
C TRP A 50 13.86 6.11 12.15
N LEU A 51 13.10 5.63 13.15
CA LEU A 51 11.76 5.05 12.93
C LEU A 51 10.78 6.09 12.39
N LEU A 52 10.91 7.34 12.82
CA LEU A 52 10.04 8.44 12.40
C LEU A 52 10.20 8.75 10.89
N GLY A 53 11.37 8.47 10.31
CA GLY A 53 11.60 8.59 8.88
C GLY A 53 11.29 7.30 8.11
N LEU A 54 11.67 6.14 8.65
CA LEU A 54 11.52 4.86 7.94
C LEU A 54 10.08 4.36 7.90
N ILE A 55 9.28 4.53 8.95
CA ILE A 55 7.88 4.07 8.95
C ILE A 55 7.08 4.75 7.81
N PRO A 56 7.07 6.10 7.68
CA PRO A 56 6.43 6.75 6.54
C PRO A 56 7.08 6.42 5.19
N ALA A 57 8.39 6.15 5.16
CA ALA A 57 9.07 5.78 3.91
C ALA A 57 8.50 4.48 3.32
N LEU A 58 8.03 3.54 4.15
CA LEU A 58 7.59 2.21 3.72
C LEU A 58 6.17 2.16 3.10
N ILE A 59 5.52 3.31 2.87
CA ILE A 59 4.19 3.39 2.23
C ILE A 59 4.04 2.54 0.94
N PRO A 60 4.97 2.52 -0.04
CA PRO A 60 4.80 1.67 -1.22
C PRO A 60 4.70 0.18 -0.87
N TRP A 61 5.39 -0.27 0.18
CA TRP A 61 5.35 -1.67 0.64
C TRP A 61 4.06 -1.97 1.41
N TYR A 62 3.60 -1.04 2.24
CA TYR A 62 2.27 -1.15 2.87
C TYR A 62 1.19 -1.26 1.80
N TYR A 63 1.23 -0.40 0.78
CA TYR A 63 0.31 -0.43 -0.34
C TYR A 63 0.32 -1.80 -1.04
N LEU A 64 1.49 -2.34 -1.41
CA LEU A 64 1.58 -3.65 -2.06
C LEU A 64 1.01 -4.77 -1.18
N GLY A 65 1.27 -4.74 0.13
CA GLY A 65 0.75 -5.72 1.09
C GLY A 65 -0.78 -5.66 1.17
N PHE A 66 -1.34 -4.47 1.41
CA PHE A 66 -2.79 -4.27 1.47
C PHE A 66 -3.48 -4.61 0.16
N TYR A 67 -2.93 -4.16 -0.97
CA TYR A 67 -3.46 -4.47 -2.29
C TYR A 67 -3.50 -5.98 -2.55
N SER A 68 -2.40 -6.68 -2.30
CA SER A 68 -2.32 -8.14 -2.48
C SER A 68 -3.28 -8.89 -1.56
N TYR A 69 -3.39 -8.43 -0.30
CA TYR A 69 -4.33 -9.01 0.66
C TYR A 69 -5.79 -8.87 0.20
N TRP A 70 -6.19 -7.69 -0.26
CA TRP A 70 -7.57 -7.49 -0.71
C TRP A 70 -7.88 -8.25 -1.99
N LEU A 71 -6.93 -8.36 -2.93
CA LEU A 71 -7.08 -9.25 -4.09
C LEU A 71 -7.31 -10.70 -3.66
N TYR A 72 -6.50 -11.20 -2.73
CA TYR A 72 -6.66 -12.54 -2.19
C TYR A 72 -8.05 -12.71 -1.56
N TRP A 73 -8.47 -11.76 -0.73
CA TRP A 73 -9.77 -11.78 -0.06
C TRP A 73 -10.91 -11.87 -1.07
N PHE A 74 -10.92 -11.03 -2.10
CA PHE A 74 -11.93 -11.08 -3.16
C PHE A 74 -11.95 -12.42 -3.91
N GLY A 75 -10.79 -12.99 -4.17
CA GLY A 75 -10.69 -14.28 -4.87
C GLY A 75 -11.02 -15.52 -4.02
N HIS A 76 -11.09 -15.38 -2.69
CA HIS A 76 -11.32 -16.51 -1.76
C HIS A 76 -12.62 -16.41 -0.97
N ASN A 77 -13.31 -15.26 -1.00
CA ASN A 77 -14.62 -15.06 -0.38
C ASN A 77 -15.70 -14.97 -1.46
N LEU A 78 -15.78 -16.03 -2.29
CA LEU A 78 -16.78 -16.13 -3.35
C LEU A 78 -18.09 -16.69 -2.80
N HIS A 79 -19.19 -16.07 -3.17
CA HIS A 79 -20.53 -16.42 -2.72
C HIS A 79 -21.21 -17.44 -3.62
N GLU A 80 -22.16 -18.18 -3.05
CA GLU A 80 -22.89 -19.21 -3.81
C GLU A 80 -23.90 -18.64 -4.82
N TYR A 81 -24.27 -17.37 -4.72
CA TYR A 81 -25.23 -16.76 -5.65
C TYR A 81 -24.68 -16.55 -7.07
N GLY A 82 -23.36 -16.67 -7.28
CA GLY A 82 -22.74 -16.51 -8.59
C GLY A 82 -23.26 -17.53 -9.61
N ALA A 83 -23.67 -17.06 -10.79
CA ALA A 83 -24.12 -17.90 -11.89
C ALA A 83 -23.02 -18.86 -12.39
N PHE A 84 -21.76 -18.44 -12.35
CA PHE A 84 -20.60 -19.26 -12.69
C PHE A 84 -19.83 -19.64 -11.44
N LYS A 85 -19.71 -20.95 -11.17
CA LYS A 85 -18.94 -21.47 -10.06
C LYS A 85 -17.45 -21.50 -10.42
N VAL A 86 -16.70 -20.55 -9.89
CA VAL A 86 -15.24 -20.48 -10.02
C VAL A 86 -14.62 -21.00 -8.72
N LYS A 87 -13.54 -21.78 -8.82
CA LYS A 87 -12.77 -22.16 -7.64
C LYS A 87 -12.08 -20.92 -7.05
N PRO A 88 -11.89 -20.84 -5.73
CA PRO A 88 -11.07 -19.81 -5.13
C PRO A 88 -9.73 -19.65 -5.87
N PHE A 89 -9.34 -18.41 -6.14
CA PHE A 89 -8.16 -18.11 -6.92
C PHE A 89 -7.49 -16.84 -6.42
N MET A 90 -6.23 -16.64 -6.82
CA MET A 90 -5.50 -15.41 -6.55
C MET A 90 -5.57 -14.52 -7.81
N PRO A 91 -6.23 -13.35 -7.76
CA PRO A 91 -6.10 -12.39 -8.85
C PRO A 91 -4.64 -11.97 -9.04
N THR A 92 -4.24 -11.72 -10.28
CA THR A 92 -2.86 -11.34 -10.61
C THR A 92 -2.48 -10.02 -9.94
N VAL A 93 -1.47 -10.06 -9.06
CA VAL A 93 -0.96 -8.88 -8.36
C VAL A 93 -0.17 -7.96 -9.28
N LEU A 94 0.62 -8.51 -10.20
CA LEU A 94 1.43 -7.74 -11.14
C LEU A 94 1.44 -8.42 -12.51
N GLY A 95 1.22 -7.64 -13.56
CA GLY A 95 1.19 -8.11 -14.94
C GLY A 95 -0.21 -8.44 -15.43
N ASP A 96 -0.27 -9.26 -16.47
CA ASP A 96 -1.52 -9.67 -17.10
C ASP A 96 -2.07 -10.95 -16.45
N GLY A 97 -3.35 -10.92 -16.13
CA GLY A 97 -4.11 -12.04 -15.57
C GLY A 97 -5.32 -12.37 -16.42
N LYS A 98 -5.98 -13.48 -16.08
CA LYS A 98 -7.23 -13.87 -16.72
C LYS A 98 -8.23 -14.33 -15.66
N VAL A 99 -9.43 -13.75 -15.69
CA VAL A 99 -10.55 -14.14 -14.85
C VAL A 99 -11.71 -14.49 -15.77
N ALA A 100 -12.08 -15.77 -15.80
CA ALA A 100 -13.01 -16.32 -16.80
C ALA A 100 -12.56 -15.98 -18.23
N GLN A 101 -13.34 -15.20 -18.98
CA GLN A 101 -13.01 -14.77 -20.34
C GLN A 101 -12.37 -13.37 -20.41
N PHE A 102 -12.17 -12.72 -19.26
CA PHE A 102 -11.67 -11.35 -19.20
C PHE A 102 -10.18 -11.34 -18.86
N THR A 103 -9.43 -10.50 -19.58
CA THR A 103 -8.04 -10.19 -19.26
C THR A 103 -8.01 -9.06 -18.23
N THR A 104 -7.19 -9.21 -17.20
CA THR A 104 -6.99 -8.21 -16.16
C THR A 104 -5.57 -7.66 -16.25
N HIS A 105 -5.42 -6.34 -16.25
CA HIS A 105 -4.12 -5.68 -16.29
C HIS A 105 -3.80 -5.07 -14.92
N SER A 106 -2.74 -5.57 -14.28
CA SER A 106 -2.31 -5.10 -12.95
C SER A 106 -0.92 -4.48 -13.07
N TYR A 107 -0.86 -3.23 -13.54
CA TYR A 107 0.41 -2.48 -13.64
C TYR A 107 0.41 -1.27 -12.71
N PRO A 108 1.55 -0.94 -12.10
CA PRO A 108 1.69 0.29 -11.34
C PRO A 108 1.42 1.52 -12.21
N PHE A 109 0.69 2.48 -11.65
CA PHE A 109 0.47 3.78 -12.29
C PHE A 109 1.30 4.87 -11.61
N ALA A 110 1.23 6.11 -12.11
CA ALA A 110 2.04 7.24 -11.67
C ALA A 110 2.14 7.38 -10.14
N GLY A 111 1.03 7.20 -9.41
CA GLY A 111 1.02 7.30 -7.94
C GLY A 111 1.97 6.33 -7.25
N PHE A 112 2.12 5.09 -7.75
CA PHE A 112 3.04 4.12 -7.16
C PHE A 112 4.51 4.52 -7.35
N TYR A 113 4.86 5.05 -8.53
CA TYR A 113 6.22 5.55 -8.78
C TYR A 113 6.55 6.77 -7.92
N VAL A 114 5.57 7.64 -7.65
CA VAL A 114 5.74 8.74 -6.69
C VAL A 114 6.02 8.20 -5.29
N LEU A 115 5.30 7.17 -4.84
CA LEU A 115 5.55 6.53 -3.55
C LEU A 115 6.95 5.91 -3.45
N LEU A 116 7.44 5.29 -4.54
CA LEU A 116 8.82 4.80 -4.61
C LEU A 116 9.84 5.95 -4.51
N GLY A 117 9.58 7.09 -5.16
CA GLY A 117 10.41 8.29 -5.03
C GLY A 117 10.48 8.79 -3.59
N VAL A 118 9.32 8.87 -2.91
CA VAL A 118 9.24 9.25 -1.49
C VAL A 118 10.01 8.28 -0.60
N PHE A 119 9.89 6.97 -0.84
CA PHE A 119 10.65 5.94 -0.11
C PHE A 119 12.16 6.16 -0.23
N LEU A 120 12.67 6.39 -1.44
CA LEU A 120 14.09 6.65 -1.67
C LEU A 120 14.56 7.94 -0.99
N LEU A 121 13.80 9.03 -1.14
CA LEU A 121 14.16 10.33 -0.56
C LEU A 121 14.16 10.30 0.97
N LEU A 122 13.16 9.69 1.60
CA LEU A 122 13.12 9.55 3.06
C LEU A 122 14.20 8.59 3.56
N GLY A 123 14.47 7.50 2.83
CA GLY A 123 15.59 6.60 3.13
C GLY A 123 16.94 7.34 3.12
N LEU A 124 17.18 8.15 2.09
CA LEU A 124 18.37 9.01 2.02
C LEU A 124 18.41 10.04 3.14
N ALA A 125 17.29 10.70 3.45
CA ALA A 125 17.21 11.66 4.55
C ALA A 125 17.58 11.02 5.90
N VAL A 126 17.13 9.79 6.15
CA VAL A 126 17.54 9.02 7.34
C VAL A 126 19.06 8.78 7.33
N LEU A 127 19.65 8.34 6.22
CA LEU A 127 21.10 8.11 6.14
C LEU A 127 21.92 9.39 6.37
N VAL A 128 21.49 10.50 5.77
CA VAL A 128 22.13 11.81 5.93
C VAL A 128 22.03 12.28 7.38
N LYS A 129 20.85 12.20 7.99
CA LYS A 129 20.66 12.59 9.39
C LYS A 129 21.45 11.70 10.35
N ARG A 130 21.58 10.40 10.07
CA ARG A 130 22.43 9.48 10.84
C ARG A 130 23.88 9.94 10.87
N ARG A 131 24.39 10.38 9.72
CA ARG A 131 25.75 10.90 9.60
C ARG A 131 25.90 12.21 10.40
N ALA A 132 24.97 13.15 10.24
CA ALA A 132 25.02 14.44 10.95
C ALA A 132 24.96 14.28 12.48
N LEU A 133 24.15 13.35 13.01
CA LEU A 133 24.09 13.10 14.45
C LEU A 133 25.39 12.49 14.99
N ARG A 134 26.03 11.58 14.23
CA ARG A 134 27.33 11.01 14.60
C ARG A 134 28.45 12.05 14.61
N GLU A 135 28.45 12.96 13.64
CA GLU A 135 29.43 14.04 13.57
C GLU A 135 29.26 15.02 14.74
N LYS A 136 28.01 15.32 15.16
CA LYS A 136 27.74 16.12 16.37
C LYS A 136 28.26 15.47 17.64
N GLU A 137 27.99 14.17 17.80
CA GLU A 137 28.46 13.38 18.96
C GLU A 137 30.00 13.35 19.02
N GLN A 138 30.67 13.20 17.88
CA GLN A 138 32.14 13.25 17.79
C GLN A 138 32.72 14.64 18.08
N ALA A 139 31.99 15.70 17.75
CA ALA A 139 32.38 17.08 18.00
C ALA A 139 32.15 17.52 19.48
N GLY A 140 31.61 16.64 20.33
CA GLY A 140 31.43 16.88 21.76
C GLY A 140 30.29 17.83 22.11
N PHE A 141 29.29 17.97 21.22
CA PHE A 141 28.06 18.75 21.44
C PHE A 141 26.88 17.87 21.84
#